data_AF-A0A967WEN1-F1
#
_entry.id   AF-A0A967WEN1-F1
#
_cell.length_a   1.000
_cell.length_b   1.000
_cell.length_c   1.000
_cell.angle_alpha   90.00
_cell.angle_beta   90.00
_cell.angle_gamma   90.00
#
_symmetry.space_group_name_H-M   'P 1'
#
loop_
_entity.id
_entity.type
_entity.pdbx_description
1 polymer ?
#
loop_
_entity_poly.entity_id
_entity_poly.type
_entity_poly.pdbx_seq_one_letter_code
_entity_poly.pdbx_strand_id
1 'polypeptide(L)' 'EVHRLGRAVEEVLYPAMEDFALDIVIGKGPGARSIRLKLPRFTIVGATTRLALMTAPLRARFGA' A
#
# COMPACT_ATOMS: atom_id res chain seq x y z
N GLU A 1 -11.73 8.42 -0.07
CA GLU A 1 -12.00 7.71 1.20
C GLU A 1 -11.18 6.43 1.23
N VAL A 2 -10.45 6.19 2.32
CA VAL A 2 -9.50 5.07 2.41
C VAL A 2 -10.18 3.70 2.31
N HIS A 3 -11.46 3.58 2.69
CA HIS A 3 -12.23 2.34 2.57
C HIS A 3 -12.59 1.94 1.14
N ARG A 4 -12.31 2.80 0.13
CA ARG A 4 -12.58 2.52 -1.29
C ARG A 4 -11.32 2.18 -2.08
N LEU A 5 -10.17 2.04 -1.41
CA LEU A 5 -8.94 1.66 -2.09
C LEU A 5 -9.10 0.29 -2.73
N GLY A 6 -8.59 0.15 -3.96
CA GLY A 6 -8.57 -1.12 -4.64
C GLY A 6 -7.56 -2.06 -3.97
N ARG A 7 -7.83 -3.36 -4.02
CA ARG A 7 -6.95 -4.40 -3.46
C ARG A 7 -5.50 -4.27 -3.93
N ALA A 8 -5.27 -4.00 -5.22
CA ALA A 8 -3.93 -3.80 -5.76
C ALA A 8 -3.18 -2.63 -5.11
N VAL A 9 -3.89 -1.57 -4.72
CA VAL A 9 -3.28 -0.44 -4.02
C VAL A 9 -2.94 -0.83 -2.58
N GLU A 10 -3.82 -1.57 -1.89
CA GLU A 10 -3.53 -2.09 -0.55
C GLU A 10 -2.30 -3.00 -0.54
N GLU A 11 -2.19 -3.91 -1.51
CA GLU A 11 -1.05 -4.81 -1.67
C GLU A 11 0.28 -4.07 -1.87
N VAL A 12 0.25 -2.90 -2.52
CA VAL A 12 1.43 -2.03 -2.67
C VAL A 12 1.70 -1.20 -1.41
N LEU A 13 0.66 -0.76 -0.71
CA LEU A 13 0.78 0.07 0.48
C LEU A 13 1.36 -0.69 1.68
N TYR A 14 1.07 -1.98 1.83
CA TYR A 14 1.58 -2.76 2.97
C TYR A 14 3.11 -2.75 3.07
N PRO A 15 3.88 -3.18 2.05
CA PRO A 15 5.35 -3.11 2.09
C PRO A 15 5.88 -1.68 2.21
N ALA A 16 5.17 -0.70 1.64
CA ALA A 16 5.57 0.69 1.74
C ALA A 16 5.47 1.23 3.18
N MET A 17 4.46 0.79 3.94
CA MET A 17 4.25 1.18 5.33
C MET A 17 5.17 0.43 6.32
N GLU A 18 5.42 -0.85 6.10
CA GLU A 18 6.19 -1.69 7.04
C GLU A 18 7.69 -1.63 6.77
N ASP A 19 8.08 -1.83 5.51
CA ASP A 19 9.48 -2.02 5.13
C ASP A 19 10.09 -0.76 4.50
N PHE A 20 9.29 0.30 4.30
CA PHE A 20 9.65 1.46 3.49
C PHE A 20 10.24 1.02 2.13
N ALA A 21 9.54 0.11 1.46
CA ALA A 21 9.98 -0.41 0.17
C ALA A 21 8.84 -0.46 -0.84
N LEU A 22 9.19 -0.35 -2.12
CA LEU A 22 8.27 -0.44 -3.25
C LEU A 22 8.85 -1.35 -4.32
N ASP A 23 8.14 -2.42 -4.66
CA ASP A 23 8.51 -3.30 -5.75
C ASP A 23 7.90 -2.80 -7.06
N ILE A 24 8.76 -2.56 -8.06
CA ILE A 24 8.36 -2.08 -9.38
C ILE A 24 8.82 -3.07 -10.45
N VAL A 25 7.89 -3.48 -11.30
CA VAL A 25 8.20 -4.25 -12.51
C VAL A 25 8.61 -3.28 -13.62
N ILE A 26 9.83 -3.41 -14.11
CA ILE A 26 10.35 -2.63 -15.24
C ILE A 26 10.44 -3.54 -16.47
N GLY A 27 9.86 -3.07 -17.58
CA GLY A 27 9.87 -3.77 -18.87
C GLY A 27 8.56 -4.52 -19.17
N LYS A 28 8.55 -5.25 -20.30
CA LYS A 28 7.43 -6.10 -20.74
C LYS A 28 7.98 -7.40 -21.32
N GLY A 29 7.20 -8.48 -21.21
CA GLY A 29 7.56 -9.79 -21.76
C GLY A 29 8.69 -10.49 -20.98
N PRO A 30 9.43 -11.43 -21.61
CA PRO A 30 10.46 -12.25 -20.95
C PRO A 30 11.61 -11.45 -20.31
N GLY A 31 11.81 -10.18 -20.71
CA GLY A 31 12.83 -9.29 -20.16
C GLY A 31 12.34 -8.42 -19.00
N ALA A 32 11.10 -8.60 -18.52
CA ALA A 32 10.60 -7.88 -17.37
C ALA A 32 11.37 -8.29 -16.10
N ARG A 33 11.82 -7.31 -15.32
CA ARG A 33 12.51 -7.54 -14.04
C ARG A 33 11.83 -6.76 -12.93
N SER A 34 11.76 -7.37 -11.75
CA SER A 34 11.30 -6.69 -10.54
C SER A 34 12.47 -5.99 -9.86
N ILE A 35 12.28 -4.73 -9.48
CA ILE A 35 13.26 -3.94 -8.73
C ILE A 35 12.60 -3.48 -7.44
N ARG A 36 13.27 -3.71 -6.31
CA ARG A 36 12.86 -3.18 -5.01
C ARG A 36 13.51 -1.83 -4.76
N LEU A 37 12.70 -0.78 -4.74
CA LEU A 37 13.13 0.57 -4.37
C LEU A 37 12.97 0.78 -2.87
N LYS A 38 13.97 1.39 -2.25
CA LYS A 38 13.85 1.88 -0.86
C LYS A 38 13.18 3.24 -0.86
N LEU A 39 12.17 3.38 -0.02
CA LEU A 39 11.45 4.62 0.20
C LEU A 39 12.10 5.39 1.38
N PRO A 40 12.16 6.72 1.31
CA PRO A 40 12.41 7.51 2.51
C PRO A 40 11.27 7.31 3.51
N ARG A 41 11.53 7.57 4.80
CA ARG A 41 10.49 7.50 5.82
C ARG A 41 9.37 8.49 5.51
N PHE A 42 8.14 8.01 5.58
CA PHE A 42 6.95 8.82 5.33
C PHE A 42 5.83 8.43 6.29
N THR A 43 4.79 9.25 6.32
CA THR A 43 3.57 9.01 7.11
C THR A 43 2.39 8.98 6.17
N ILE A 44 1.55 7.96 6.30
CA ILE A 44 0.28 7.89 5.58
C ILE A 44 -0.81 8.47 6.43
N VAL A 45 -1.55 9.43 5.87
CA VAL A 45 -2.77 9.99 6.47
C VAL A 45 -3.95 9.59 5.59
N GLY A 46 -4.91 8.86 6.16
CA GLY A 46 -6.12 8.41 5.48
C GLY A 46 -7.37 8.92 6.17
N ALA A 47 -8.40 9.24 5.40
CA ALA A 47 -9.71 9.66 5.92
C ALA A 47 -10.83 8.77 5.37
N THR A 48 -11.81 8.47 6.23
CA THR A 48 -13.04 7.75 5.87
C THR A 48 -14.20 8.30 6.67
N THR A 49 -15.38 8.40 6.05
CA THR A 49 -16.63 8.65 6.77
C THR A 49 -17.30 7.34 7.22
N ARG A 50 -16.80 6.19 6.75
CA ARG A 50 -17.39 4.86 6.96
C ARG A 50 -16.34 3.90 7.51
N LEU A 51 -16.11 3.94 8.82
CA LEU A 51 -15.11 3.09 9.48
C LEU A 51 -15.41 1.58 9.33
N ALA A 52 -16.69 1.21 9.36
CA ALA A 52 -17.14 -0.18 9.23
C ALA A 52 -16.77 -0.84 7.88
N LEU A 53 -16.52 -0.03 6.84
CA LEU A 53 -16.14 -0.52 5.50
C LEU A 53 -14.62 -0.65 5.33
N MET A 54 -13.81 -0.30 6.32
CA MET A 54 -12.37 -0.49 6.22
C MET A 54 -12.01 -1.97 6.25
N THR A 55 -11.08 -2.37 5.37
CA THR A 55 -10.51 -3.71 5.40
C THR A 55 -9.82 -3.96 6.74
N ALA A 56 -9.82 -5.21 7.20
CA ALA A 56 -9.25 -5.57 8.50
C ALA A 56 -7.80 -5.08 8.69
N PRO A 57 -6.89 -5.18 7.70
CA PRO A 57 -5.51 -4.81 7.94
C PRO A 57 -5.24 -3.29 7.84
N LEU A 58 -6.09 -2.52 7.16
CA LEU A 58 -6.09 -1.05 7.27
C LEU A 58 -6.69 -0.61 8.61
N ARG A 59 -7.76 -1.27 9.07
CA ARG A 59 -8.39 -0.98 10.38
C ARG A 59 -7.40 -1.17 11.53
N ALA A 60 -6.61 -2.24 11.52
CA ALA A 60 -5.60 -2.50 12.55
C ALA A 60 -4.46 -1.45 12.58
N ARG A 61 -4.26 -0.69 11.51
CA ARG A 61 -3.20 0.33 11.40
C ARG A 61 -3.70 1.76 11.63
N PHE A 62 -4.93 2.05 11.23
CA PHE A 62 -5.53 3.39 11.33
C PHE A 62 -6.52 3.54 12.49
N GLY A 63 -7.10 2.46 12.99
CA GLY A 63 -8.11 2.47 14.05
C GLY A 63 -7.53 2.01 15.38
N ALA A 64 -7.62 2.89 16.38
CA ALA A 64 -7.63 2.52 17.79
C ALA A 64 -9.08 2.24 18.22
#